data_AF-A0A645AW47-F1
#
_entry.id   AF-A0A645AW47-F1
#
_cell.length_a   1.000
_cell.length_b   1.000
_cell.length_c   1.000
_cell.angle_alpha   90.00
_cell.angle_beta   90.00
_cell.angle_gamma   90.00
#
_symmetry.space_group_name_H-M   'P 1'
#
loop_
_entity.id
_entity.type
_entity.pdbx_description
1 polymer ?
#
loop_
_entity_poly.entity_id
_entity_poly.type
_entity_poly.pdbx_seq_one_letter_code
_entity_poly.pdbx_strand_id
1 'polypeptide(L)'
;MFSYLFDANIVLNDYSAVLPMLNKRKPVPSVYSPVEVKQLLDSIERFTPLGKRDYAILQIAARLGLRASDIRLLRFDNVDFENATVKFVQFKTSIPNQLPLPLETAEALHDYIDHGREASSEQYIFLNGYGRPLLSHAVSTIAMCHFKQSGLNFGHRKHSSHALRMSFASQLIAENVPYEIVRVALGHASRESTSHYVEFDIESLRICALEVPPPSGLFKKYLLSGGNVK
;
A
#
# COMPACT_ATOMS: atom_id res chain seq x y z
N MET A 1 -8.35 -25.17 7.50
CA MET A 1 -7.65 -26.46 7.31
C MET A 1 -8.29 -27.54 8.16
N PHE A 2 -8.37 -27.40 9.49
CA PHE A 2 -9.11 -28.38 10.33
C PHE A 2 -10.62 -28.42 10.05
N SER A 3 -11.26 -27.26 9.80
CA SER A 3 -12.68 -27.23 9.36
C SER A 3 -12.87 -27.97 8.04
N TYR A 4 -12.03 -27.68 7.03
CA TYR A 4 -12.04 -28.39 5.74
C TYR A 4 -11.85 -29.91 5.89
N LEU A 5 -10.96 -30.36 6.78
CA LEU A 5 -10.75 -31.80 7.02
C LEU A 5 -11.95 -32.47 7.67
N PHE A 6 -12.68 -31.74 8.52
CA PHE A 6 -13.93 -32.21 9.12
C PHE A 6 -15.07 -32.22 8.08
N ASP A 7 -15.23 -31.14 7.31
CA ASP A 7 -16.21 -31.01 6.23
C ASP A 7 -15.99 -32.06 5.13
N ALA A 8 -14.73 -32.43 4.88
CA ALA A 8 -14.35 -33.50 3.96
C ALA A 8 -14.43 -34.92 4.57
N ASN A 9 -14.93 -35.06 5.81
CA ASN A 9 -15.04 -36.32 6.56
C ASN A 9 -13.71 -37.09 6.72
N ILE A 10 -12.57 -36.39 6.68
CA ILE A 10 -11.23 -36.98 6.87
C ILE A 10 -10.93 -37.13 8.37
N VAL A 11 -11.50 -36.26 9.20
CA VAL A 11 -11.42 -36.35 10.67
C VAL A 11 -12.83 -36.39 11.28
N LEU A 12 -13.00 -37.18 12.34
CA LEU A 12 -14.31 -37.41 12.98
C LEU A 12 -14.80 -36.25 13.85
N ASN A 13 -13.90 -35.35 14.27
CA ASN A 13 -14.21 -34.24 15.15
C ASN A 13 -13.67 -32.94 14.58
N ASP A 14 -14.42 -31.85 14.75
CA ASP A 14 -13.97 -30.52 14.37
C ASP A 14 -13.05 -29.93 15.46
N TYR A 15 -11.75 -29.99 15.19
CA TYR A 15 -10.73 -29.38 16.07
C TYR A 15 -10.51 -27.89 15.80
N SER A 16 -11.20 -27.28 14.83
CA SER A 16 -11.04 -25.86 14.50
C SER A 16 -11.45 -24.93 15.64
N ALA A 17 -12.41 -25.35 16.47
CA ALA A 17 -12.91 -24.58 17.62
C ALA A 17 -12.00 -24.64 18.86
N VAL A 18 -11.11 -25.63 18.94
CA VAL A 18 -10.26 -25.87 20.14
C VAL A 18 -8.89 -25.23 19.98
N LEU A 19 -8.49 -24.87 18.76
CA LEU A 19 -7.21 -24.21 18.53
C LEU A 19 -7.26 -22.78 19.06
N PRO A 20 -6.41 -22.41 20.04
CA PRO A 20 -6.31 -21.03 20.46
C PRO A 20 -5.90 -20.20 19.24
N MET A 21 -6.67 -19.14 18.96
CA MET A 21 -6.27 -18.17 17.96
C MET A 21 -4.91 -17.61 18.39
N LEU A 22 -3.85 -18.02 17.71
CA LEU A 22 -2.55 -17.39 17.87
C LEU A 22 -2.74 -15.95 17.44
N ASN A 23 -2.80 -15.05 18.42
CA ASN A 23 -2.92 -13.62 18.22
C ASN A 23 -1.57 -13.14 17.68
N LYS A 24 -1.32 -13.43 16.39
CA LYS A 24 -0.13 -12.97 15.70
C LYS A 24 -0.22 -11.45 15.71
N ARG A 25 0.72 -10.80 16.40
CA ARG A 25 0.88 -9.35 16.31
C ARG A 25 0.88 -8.97 14.84
N LYS A 26 -0.14 -8.23 14.40
CA LYS A 26 -0.16 -7.69 13.05
C LYS A 26 0.99 -6.70 12.97
N PRO A 27 1.96 -6.90 12.07
CA PRO A 27 3.04 -5.95 11.95
C PRO A 27 2.47 -4.61 11.51
N VAL A 28 2.89 -3.53 12.19
CA VAL A 28 2.54 -2.16 11.81
C VAL A 28 2.91 -1.98 10.34
N PRO A 29 1.99 -1.50 9.49
CA PRO A 29 2.29 -1.32 8.09
C PRO A 29 3.45 -0.34 7.90
N SER A 30 4.26 -0.60 6.90
CA SER A 30 5.40 0.26 6.59
C SER A 30 4.92 1.46 5.77
N VAL A 31 5.03 2.64 6.36
CA VAL A 31 4.70 3.93 5.75
C VAL A 31 5.93 4.83 5.71
N TYR A 32 5.92 5.74 4.74
CA TYR A 32 6.95 6.72 4.47
C TYR A 32 6.31 8.10 4.39
N SER A 33 6.96 9.10 4.96
CA SER A 33 6.46 10.47 4.93
C SER A 33 6.47 11.05 3.50
N PRO A 34 5.72 12.12 3.22
CA PRO A 34 5.77 12.79 1.92
C PRO A 34 7.19 13.22 1.50
N VAL A 35 8.02 13.60 2.47
CA VAL A 35 9.42 13.98 2.24
C VAL A 35 10.26 12.76 1.83
N GLU A 36 10.07 11.62 2.50
CA GLU A 36 10.77 10.37 2.16
C GLU A 36 10.33 9.84 0.79
N VAL A 37 9.03 9.89 0.49
CA VAL A 37 8.49 9.51 -0.82
C VAL A 37 9.04 10.41 -1.92
N LYS A 38 9.12 11.72 -1.68
CA LYS A 38 9.75 12.67 -2.60
C LYS A 38 11.23 12.34 -2.82
N GLN A 39 11.99 12.10 -1.76
CA GLN A 39 13.40 11.69 -1.86
C GLN A 39 13.58 10.41 -2.68
N LEU A 40 12.70 9.42 -2.52
CA LEU A 40 12.70 8.21 -3.35
C LEU A 40 12.51 8.56 -4.83
N LEU A 41 11.50 9.35 -5.16
CA LEU A 41 11.17 9.69 -6.54
C LEU A 41 12.26 10.54 -7.20
N ASP A 42 12.82 11.49 -6.45
CA ASP A 42 13.89 12.38 -6.90
C ASP A 42 15.22 11.64 -7.14
N SER A 43 15.42 10.47 -6.52
CA SER A 43 16.62 9.64 -6.72
C SER A 43 16.64 8.87 -8.05
N ILE A 44 15.52 8.83 -8.77
CA ILE A 44 15.38 8.01 -9.98
C ILE A 44 15.97 8.77 -11.18
N GLU A 45 17.00 8.19 -11.80
CA GLU A 45 17.57 8.73 -13.04
C GLU A 45 16.61 8.49 -14.22
N ARG A 46 16.25 9.56 -14.94
CA ARG A 46 15.25 9.55 -16.02
C ARG A 46 15.84 9.67 -17.43
N PHE A 47 17.15 9.53 -17.56
CA PHE A 47 17.85 9.62 -18.85
C PHE A 47 17.74 8.34 -19.69
N THR A 48 17.35 7.22 -19.06
CA THR A 48 17.20 5.93 -19.74
C THR A 48 15.73 5.55 -19.91
N PRO A 49 15.38 4.77 -20.96
CA PRO A 49 14.03 4.24 -21.15
C PRO A 49 13.47 3.53 -19.91
N LEU A 50 14.30 2.70 -19.25
CA LEU A 50 13.92 1.99 -18.03
C LEU A 50 13.77 2.92 -16.83
N GLY A 51 14.60 3.96 -16.72
CA GLY A 51 14.48 4.98 -15.68
C GLY A 51 13.16 5.74 -15.77
N LYS A 52 12.75 6.17 -16.97
CA LYS A 52 11.45 6.80 -17.23
C LYS A 52 10.29 5.88 -16.87
N ARG A 53 10.37 4.60 -17.27
CA ARG A 53 9.39 3.58 -16.91
C ARG A 53 9.25 3.45 -15.40
N ASP A 54 10.37 3.27 -14.71
CA ASP A 54 10.38 3.02 -13.28
C ASP A 54 9.88 4.23 -12.50
N TYR A 55 10.26 5.45 -12.92
CA TYR A 55 9.75 6.69 -12.37
C TYR A 55 8.22 6.77 -12.51
N ALA A 56 7.67 6.52 -13.70
CA ALA A 56 6.22 6.53 -13.93
C ALA A 56 5.48 5.47 -13.07
N ILE A 57 6.04 4.25 -12.97
CA ILE A 57 5.50 3.18 -12.11
C ILE A 57 5.44 3.62 -10.65
N LEU A 58 6.53 4.20 -10.13
CA LEU A 58 6.61 4.61 -8.73
C LEU A 58 5.79 5.86 -8.45
N GLN A 59 5.65 6.76 -9.42
CA GLN A 59 4.76 7.92 -9.33
C GLN A 59 3.30 7.48 -9.20
N ILE A 60 2.85 6.52 -10.01
CA ILE A 60 1.50 5.93 -9.88
C ILE A 60 1.32 5.24 -8.53
N ALA A 61 2.30 4.44 -8.09
CA ALA A 61 2.22 3.75 -6.80
C ALA A 61 2.13 4.73 -5.62
N ALA A 62 2.86 5.86 -5.69
CA ALA A 62 2.96 6.85 -4.62
C ALA A 62 1.82 7.89 -4.64
N ARG A 63 1.31 8.28 -5.81
CA ARG A 63 0.32 9.37 -5.96
C ARG A 63 -1.11 8.88 -6.15
N LEU A 64 -1.29 7.67 -6.66
CA LEU A 64 -2.61 7.08 -6.89
C LEU A 64 -2.85 5.86 -5.99
N GLY A 65 -1.80 5.33 -5.36
CA GLY A 65 -1.90 4.19 -4.46
C GLY A 65 -2.32 2.89 -5.16
N LEU A 66 -2.11 2.74 -6.47
CA LEU A 66 -2.49 1.51 -7.19
C LEU A 66 -1.72 0.28 -6.68
N ARG A 67 -2.34 -0.91 -6.78
CA ARG A 67 -1.63 -2.17 -6.48
C ARG A 67 -0.67 -2.50 -7.61
N ALA A 68 0.43 -3.19 -7.29
CA ALA A 68 1.40 -3.65 -8.29
C ALA A 68 0.77 -4.45 -9.44
N SER A 69 -0.26 -5.26 -9.15
CA SER A 69 -1.03 -6.01 -10.16
C SER A 69 -1.77 -5.09 -11.11
N ASP A 70 -2.35 -4.01 -10.60
CA ASP A 70 -3.15 -3.06 -11.38
C ASP A 70 -2.22 -2.19 -12.23
N ILE A 71 -1.08 -1.74 -11.67
CA ILE A 71 -0.07 -0.96 -12.39
C ILE A 71 0.47 -1.74 -13.59
N ARG A 72 0.91 -3.00 -13.41
CA ARG A 72 1.48 -3.79 -14.52
C ARG A 72 0.46 -4.13 -15.61
N LEU A 73 -0.83 -4.10 -15.30
CA LEU A 73 -1.93 -4.41 -16.23
C LEU A 73 -2.58 -3.13 -16.79
N LEU A 74 -2.09 -1.95 -16.45
CA LEU A 74 -2.64 -0.70 -16.92
C LEU A 74 -2.49 -0.59 -18.45
N ARG A 75 -3.58 -0.32 -19.14
CA ARG A 75 -3.66 -0.22 -20.61
C ARG A 75 -3.84 1.22 -21.05
N PHE A 76 -3.55 1.50 -22.32
CA PHE A 76 -3.72 2.86 -22.88
C PHE A 76 -5.16 3.37 -22.77
N ASP A 77 -6.15 2.49 -23.00
CA ASP A 77 -7.58 2.81 -22.90
C ASP A 77 -8.06 3.05 -21.46
N ASN A 78 -7.21 2.82 -20.47
CA ASN A 78 -7.50 3.15 -19.08
C ASN A 78 -7.16 4.60 -18.74
N VAL A 79 -6.37 5.29 -19.56
CA VAL A 79 -5.89 6.64 -19.27
C VAL A 79 -6.55 7.65 -20.21
N ASP A 80 -7.26 8.59 -19.61
CA ASP A 80 -7.88 9.71 -20.31
C ASP A 80 -7.11 10.98 -19.93
N PHE A 81 -6.18 11.37 -20.81
CA PHE A 81 -5.33 12.53 -20.61
C PHE A 81 -6.10 13.85 -20.76
N GLU A 82 -7.15 13.89 -21.59
CA GLU A 82 -7.98 15.08 -21.78
C GLU A 82 -8.75 15.42 -20.52
N ASN A 83 -9.35 14.41 -19.88
CA ASN A 83 -10.10 14.58 -18.64
C ASN A 83 -9.25 14.40 -17.37
N ALA A 84 -7.94 14.14 -17.51
CA ALA A 84 -7.03 13.84 -16.41
C ALA A 84 -7.57 12.75 -15.45
N THR A 85 -7.96 11.60 -15.99
CA THR A 85 -8.45 10.46 -15.18
C THR A 85 -7.85 9.13 -15.60
N VAL A 86 -7.81 8.18 -14.66
CA VAL A 86 -7.48 6.79 -14.91
C VAL A 86 -8.64 5.90 -14.48
N LYS A 87 -9.16 5.09 -15.40
CA LYS A 87 -10.30 4.17 -15.20
C LYS A 87 -9.87 2.74 -15.46
N PHE A 88 -10.03 1.86 -14.48
CA PHE A 88 -9.58 0.47 -14.59
C PHE A 88 -10.42 -0.45 -13.70
N VAL A 89 -10.41 -1.75 -14.00
CA VAL A 89 -10.98 -2.77 -13.11
C VAL A 89 -9.84 -3.36 -12.29
N GLN A 90 -9.98 -3.32 -10.96
CA GLN A 90 -8.96 -3.85 -10.06
C GLN A 90 -8.79 -5.35 -10.24
N PHE A 91 -7.55 -5.81 -10.41
CA PHE A 91 -7.26 -7.22 -10.69
C PHE A 91 -7.68 -8.16 -9.56
N LYS A 92 -7.45 -7.75 -8.31
CA LYS A 92 -7.70 -8.63 -7.14
C LYS A 92 -9.18 -8.67 -6.72
N THR A 93 -9.90 -7.58 -6.89
CA THR A 93 -11.26 -7.41 -6.34
C THR A 93 -12.33 -7.38 -7.44
N SER A 94 -11.94 -7.24 -8.71
CA SER A 94 -12.84 -7.06 -9.85
C SER A 94 -13.77 -5.84 -9.74
N ILE A 95 -13.40 -4.87 -8.89
CA ILE A 95 -14.15 -3.63 -8.69
C ILE A 95 -13.66 -2.57 -9.68
N PRO A 96 -14.56 -1.94 -10.47
CA PRO A 96 -14.23 -0.77 -11.27
C PRO A 96 -13.79 0.38 -10.38
N ASN A 97 -12.75 1.10 -10.80
CA ASN A 97 -12.23 2.25 -10.09
C ASN A 97 -11.86 3.37 -11.07
N GLN A 98 -12.08 4.60 -10.65
CA GLN A 98 -11.73 5.80 -11.39
C GLN A 98 -11.05 6.77 -10.43
N LEU A 99 -9.85 7.21 -10.80
CA LEU A 99 -9.06 8.15 -10.01
C LEU A 99 -8.67 9.36 -10.86
N PRO A 100 -8.54 10.54 -10.25
CA PRO A 100 -7.90 11.67 -10.92
C PRO A 100 -6.46 11.30 -11.26
N LEU A 101 -5.93 11.86 -12.34
CA LEU A 101 -4.54 11.73 -12.76
C LEU A 101 -3.83 13.09 -12.50
N PRO A 102 -3.10 13.23 -11.37
CA PRO A 102 -2.37 14.46 -11.09
C PRO A 102 -1.35 14.76 -12.19
N LEU A 103 -1.13 16.05 -12.45
CA LEU A 103 -0.25 16.53 -13.52
C LEU A 103 1.12 15.85 -13.52
N GLU A 104 1.82 15.81 -12.38
CA GLU A 104 3.14 15.14 -12.28
C GLU A 104 3.09 13.66 -12.71
N THR A 105 1.96 12.98 -12.47
CA THR A 105 1.78 11.57 -12.85
C THR A 105 1.46 11.43 -14.34
N ALA A 106 0.66 12.35 -14.89
CA ALA A 106 0.40 12.43 -16.33
C ALA A 106 1.69 12.69 -17.11
N GLU A 107 2.50 13.65 -16.67
CA GLU A 107 3.78 14.00 -17.27
C GLU A 107 4.77 12.83 -17.24
N ALA A 108 4.86 12.12 -16.10
CA ALA A 108 5.68 10.93 -15.98
C ALA A 108 5.24 9.82 -16.96
N LEU A 109 3.92 9.62 -17.09
CA LEU A 109 3.37 8.66 -18.05
C LEU A 109 3.67 9.07 -19.49
N HIS A 110 3.46 10.33 -19.86
CA HIS A 110 3.78 10.84 -21.19
C HIS A 110 5.26 10.69 -21.52
N ASP A 111 6.16 11.11 -20.64
CA ASP A 111 7.60 11.01 -20.89
C ASP A 111 8.05 9.55 -21.10
N TYR A 112 7.47 8.61 -20.35
CA TYR A 112 7.73 7.19 -20.61
C TYR A 112 7.11 6.73 -21.94
N ILE A 113 5.84 7.01 -22.21
CA ILE A 113 5.14 6.53 -23.40
C ILE A 113 5.80 7.06 -24.68
N ASP A 114 6.15 8.34 -24.71
CA ASP A 114 6.65 9.02 -25.91
C ASP A 114 8.15 8.82 -26.11
N HIS A 115 8.93 8.69 -25.03
CA HIS A 115 10.39 8.72 -25.11
C HIS A 115 11.11 7.53 -24.47
N GLY A 116 10.39 6.58 -23.86
CA GLY A 116 11.01 5.43 -23.16
C GLY A 116 10.36 4.09 -23.45
N ARG A 117 9.14 4.05 -23.99
CA ARG A 117 8.44 2.81 -24.26
C ARG A 117 8.88 2.25 -25.61
N GLU A 118 9.38 1.02 -25.60
CA GLU A 118 9.69 0.27 -26.81
C GLU A 118 8.45 0.12 -27.71
N ALA A 119 8.66 0.19 -29.02
CA ALA A 119 7.61 -0.05 -30.00
C ALA A 119 7.12 -1.51 -29.87
N SER A 120 5.83 -1.68 -29.61
CA SER A 120 5.24 -2.99 -29.33
C SER A 120 3.74 -2.97 -29.62
N SER A 121 3.21 -4.10 -30.09
CA SER A 121 1.77 -4.33 -30.29
C SER A 121 1.02 -4.62 -29.00
N GLU A 122 1.71 -4.67 -27.86
CA GLU A 122 1.12 -4.88 -26.55
C GLU A 122 0.25 -3.70 -26.14
N GLN A 123 -0.94 -4.00 -25.61
CA GLN A 123 -1.92 -3.02 -25.15
C GLN A 123 -1.59 -2.38 -23.79
N TYR A 124 -0.62 -2.95 -23.06
CA TYR A 124 -0.22 -2.49 -21.74
C TYR A 124 0.75 -1.31 -21.85
N ILE A 125 0.59 -0.33 -20.97
CA ILE A 125 1.48 0.83 -20.91
C ILE A 125 2.89 0.38 -20.55
N PHE A 126 3.05 -0.40 -19.47
CA PHE A 126 4.35 -0.76 -18.93
C PHE A 126 4.90 -2.08 -19.50
N LEU A 127 6.09 -1.99 -20.10
CA LEU A 127 6.80 -3.13 -20.67
C LEU A 127 8.15 -3.38 -20.00
N ASN A 128 8.67 -4.59 -20.14
CA ASN A 128 10.06 -4.89 -19.81
C ASN A 128 11.01 -4.32 -20.88
N GLY A 129 12.33 -4.43 -20.65
CA GLY A 129 13.34 -3.93 -21.60
C GLY A 129 13.40 -4.65 -22.94
N TYR A 130 12.55 -5.65 -23.18
CA TYR A 130 12.42 -6.38 -24.44
C TYR A 130 11.06 -6.14 -25.12
N GLY A 131 10.31 -5.11 -24.70
CA GLY A 131 9.02 -4.77 -25.28
C GLY A 131 7.87 -5.74 -24.95
N ARG A 132 8.02 -6.58 -23.90
CA ARG A 132 7.00 -7.52 -23.43
C ARG A 132 6.31 -7.03 -22.16
N PRO A 133 5.10 -7.49 -21.83
CA PRO A 133 4.41 -7.10 -20.60
C PRO A 133 5.23 -7.44 -19.35
N LEU A 134 5.14 -6.58 -18.33
CA LEU A 134 5.81 -6.83 -17.04
C LEU A 134 5.28 -8.09 -16.35
N LEU A 135 6.16 -8.80 -15.64
CA LEU A 135 5.81 -9.95 -14.80
C LEU A 135 5.13 -9.52 -13.49
N SER A 136 4.50 -10.47 -12.79
CA SER A 136 3.72 -10.21 -11.57
C SER A 136 4.50 -9.56 -10.44
N HIS A 137 5.78 -9.89 -10.30
CA HIS A 137 6.67 -9.36 -9.26
C HIS A 137 7.42 -8.10 -9.68
N ALA A 138 7.41 -7.74 -10.98
CA ALA A 138 8.31 -6.73 -11.53
C ALA A 138 8.15 -5.36 -10.86
N VAL A 139 6.92 -4.87 -10.67
CA VAL A 139 6.65 -3.58 -10.03
C VAL A 139 7.17 -3.55 -8.59
N SER A 140 7.00 -4.63 -7.83
CA SER A 140 7.51 -4.71 -6.46
C SER A 140 9.04 -4.80 -6.43
N THR A 141 9.66 -5.50 -7.38
CA THR A 141 11.12 -5.55 -7.54
C THR A 141 11.69 -4.18 -7.89
N ILE A 142 11.09 -3.47 -8.86
CA ILE A 142 11.47 -2.11 -9.25
C ILE A 142 11.43 -1.19 -8.03
N ALA A 143 10.33 -1.18 -7.28
CA ALA A 143 10.23 -0.39 -6.06
C ALA A 143 11.33 -0.73 -5.05
N MET A 144 11.57 -2.01 -4.80
CA MET A 144 12.61 -2.47 -3.87
C MET A 144 14.01 -2.03 -4.30
N CYS A 145 14.31 -2.05 -5.60
CA CYS A 145 15.59 -1.58 -6.13
C CYS A 145 15.76 -0.08 -5.89
N HIS A 146 14.77 0.74 -6.26
CA HIS A 146 14.85 2.20 -6.09
C HIS A 146 14.89 2.62 -4.61
N PHE A 147 14.17 1.92 -3.72
CA PHE A 147 14.31 2.15 -2.28
C PHE A 147 15.72 1.91 -1.75
N LYS A 148 16.45 0.93 -2.30
CA LYS A 148 17.84 0.66 -1.91
C LYS A 148 18.80 1.70 -2.49
N GLN A 149 18.48 2.25 -3.66
CA GLN A 149 19.31 3.24 -4.36
C GLN A 149 19.07 4.68 -3.86
N SER A 150 17.92 4.96 -3.24
CA SER A 150 17.54 6.32 -2.81
C SER A 150 18.28 6.86 -1.59
N GLY A 151 19.08 6.02 -0.92
CA GLY A 151 19.78 6.39 0.32
C GLY A 151 18.84 6.60 1.53
N LEU A 152 17.56 6.24 1.42
CA LEU A 152 16.61 6.34 2.52
C LEU A 152 16.96 5.34 3.63
N ASN A 153 16.92 5.81 4.88
CA ASN A 153 16.98 4.91 6.02
C ASN A 153 15.60 4.30 6.30
N PHE A 154 15.36 3.11 5.77
CA PHE A 154 14.11 2.38 5.99
C PHE A 154 14.12 1.48 7.24
N GLY A 155 15.26 1.26 7.93
CA GLY A 155 15.34 0.40 9.11
C GLY A 155 14.68 -0.97 8.89
N HIS A 156 13.71 -1.32 9.73
CA HIS A 156 12.92 -2.56 9.60
C HIS A 156 11.64 -2.41 8.74
N ARG A 157 11.41 -1.25 8.13
CA ARG A 157 10.24 -0.99 7.26
C ARG A 157 10.38 -1.78 5.95
N LYS A 158 9.25 -2.34 5.52
CA LYS A 158 9.10 -2.92 4.17
C LYS A 158 9.21 -1.79 3.15
N HIS A 159 9.95 -2.04 2.08
CA HIS A 159 10.31 -1.07 1.05
C HIS A 159 9.90 -1.61 -0.32
N SER A 160 8.59 -1.63 -0.58
CA SER A 160 8.01 -2.15 -1.83
C SER A 160 6.87 -1.25 -2.31
N SER A 161 6.31 -1.54 -3.48
CA SER A 161 5.12 -0.85 -4.00
C SER A 161 3.93 -0.86 -3.04
N HIS A 162 3.79 -1.91 -2.21
CA HIS A 162 2.75 -1.94 -1.18
C HIS A 162 2.99 -0.88 -0.10
N ALA A 163 4.25 -0.63 0.27
CA ALA A 163 4.57 0.41 1.25
C ALA A 163 4.21 1.81 0.70
N LEU A 164 4.49 2.09 -0.57
CA LEU A 164 4.08 3.34 -1.22
C LEU A 164 2.55 3.54 -1.20
N ARG A 165 1.80 2.48 -1.50
CA ARG A 165 0.33 2.52 -1.38
C ARG A 165 -0.13 2.80 0.06
N MET A 166 0.54 2.22 1.05
CA MET A 166 0.22 2.49 2.45
C MET A 166 0.59 3.91 2.85
N SER A 167 1.72 4.45 2.37
CA SER A 167 2.10 5.85 2.55
C SER A 167 1.06 6.81 1.98
N PHE A 168 0.58 6.56 0.75
CA PHE A 168 -0.46 7.37 0.12
C PHE A 168 -1.76 7.37 0.94
N ALA A 169 -2.20 6.18 1.38
CA ALA A 169 -3.37 6.06 2.23
C ALA A 169 -3.21 6.82 3.55
N SER A 170 -2.04 6.68 4.19
CA SER A 170 -1.70 7.39 5.43
C SER A 170 -1.68 8.90 5.24
N GLN A 171 -1.20 9.39 4.09
CA GLN A 171 -1.20 10.80 3.76
C GLN A 171 -2.64 11.35 3.65
N LEU A 172 -3.52 10.66 2.91
CA LEU A 172 -4.92 11.10 2.78
C LEU A 172 -5.62 11.19 4.15
N ILE A 173 -5.33 10.27 5.06
CA ILE A 173 -5.90 10.28 6.42
C ILE A 173 -5.34 11.45 7.23
N ALA A 174 -4.03 11.71 7.13
CA ALA A 174 -3.41 12.87 7.76
C ALA A 174 -3.97 14.20 7.21
N GLU A 175 -4.45 14.21 5.97
CA GLU A 175 -5.17 15.33 5.34
C GLU A 175 -6.67 15.38 5.71
N ASN A 176 -7.11 14.61 6.70
CA ASN A 176 -8.50 14.51 7.17
C ASN A 176 -9.49 14.00 6.12
N VAL A 177 -9.04 13.26 5.10
CA VAL A 177 -9.94 12.58 4.18
C VAL A 177 -10.65 11.44 4.92
N PRO A 178 -11.99 11.40 4.93
CA PRO A 178 -12.75 10.35 5.61
C PRO A 178 -12.29 8.95 5.20
N TYR A 179 -12.12 8.05 6.18
CA TYR A 179 -11.67 6.67 5.96
C TYR A 179 -12.45 5.93 4.88
N GLU A 180 -13.76 6.14 4.81
CA GLU A 180 -14.61 5.49 3.83
C GLU A 180 -14.27 5.94 2.39
N ILE A 181 -13.93 7.23 2.22
CA ILE A 181 -13.47 7.75 0.93
C ILE A 181 -12.11 7.14 0.57
N VAL A 182 -11.17 7.07 1.52
CA VAL A 182 -9.86 6.43 1.30
C VAL A 182 -10.02 4.94 0.95
N ARG A 183 -10.92 4.23 1.63
CA ARG A 183 -11.22 2.81 1.39
C ARG A 183 -11.76 2.58 -0.01
N VAL A 184 -12.72 3.41 -0.44
CA VAL A 184 -13.33 3.34 -1.77
C VAL A 184 -12.31 3.70 -2.85
N ALA A 185 -11.57 4.80 -2.68
CA ALA A 185 -10.54 5.25 -3.62
C ALA A 185 -9.45 4.18 -3.83
N LEU A 186 -9.06 3.47 -2.77
CA LEU A 186 -8.10 2.38 -2.87
C LEU A 186 -8.74 1.04 -3.33
N GLY A 187 -10.07 0.94 -3.38
CA GLY A 187 -10.81 -0.26 -3.76
C GLY A 187 -10.55 -1.44 -2.82
N HIS A 188 -10.73 -1.19 -1.52
CA HIS A 188 -10.65 -2.20 -0.48
C HIS A 188 -12.01 -2.85 -0.28
N ALA A 189 -12.13 -4.16 -0.60
CA ALA A 189 -13.40 -4.89 -0.56
C ALA A 189 -13.91 -5.16 0.87
N SER A 190 -13.03 -5.31 1.86
CA SER A 190 -13.41 -5.64 3.25
C SER A 190 -12.99 -4.54 4.23
N ARG A 191 -13.80 -4.30 5.27
CA ARG A 191 -13.49 -3.33 6.33
C ARG A 191 -12.23 -3.71 7.13
N GLU A 192 -11.87 -5.00 7.24
CA GLU A 192 -10.64 -5.39 7.95
C GLU A 192 -9.37 -4.90 7.25
N SER A 193 -9.40 -4.74 5.92
CA SER A 193 -8.27 -4.16 5.17
C SER A 193 -8.06 -2.66 5.43
N THR A 194 -9.07 -2.00 6.01
CA THR A 194 -9.04 -0.60 6.46
C THR A 194 -8.56 -0.47 7.90
N SER A 195 -8.60 -1.55 8.71
CA SER A 195 -8.15 -1.54 10.12
C SER A 195 -6.68 -1.13 10.29
N HIS A 196 -5.86 -1.37 9.28
CA HIS A 196 -4.46 -0.94 9.25
C HIS A 196 -4.28 0.58 9.25
N TYR A 197 -5.31 1.32 8.84
CA TYR A 197 -5.25 2.77 8.72
C TYR A 197 -5.53 3.49 10.03
N VAL A 198 -6.35 2.88 10.89
CA VAL A 198 -6.67 3.39 12.23
C VAL A 198 -5.40 3.47 13.10
N GLU A 199 -4.44 2.56 12.92
CA GLU A 199 -3.15 2.59 13.64
C GLU A 199 -2.32 3.86 13.36
N PHE A 200 -2.54 4.54 12.23
CA PHE A 200 -1.78 5.74 11.84
C PHE A 200 -2.38 7.05 12.33
N ASP A 201 -3.63 7.02 12.78
CA ASP A 201 -4.34 8.22 13.19
C ASP A 201 -4.30 8.37 14.71
N ILE A 202 -3.09 8.69 15.19
CA ILE A 202 -2.83 8.90 16.60
C ILE A 202 -3.75 9.98 17.16
N GLU A 203 -4.09 11.02 16.40
CA GLU A 203 -4.94 12.12 16.86
C GLU A 203 -6.41 11.70 17.00
N SER A 204 -7.00 11.00 16.02
CA SER A 204 -8.36 10.46 16.21
C SER A 204 -8.40 9.36 17.25
N LEU A 205 -7.36 8.53 17.36
CA LEU A 205 -7.22 7.57 18.45
C LEU A 205 -7.13 8.26 19.82
N ARG A 206 -6.54 9.46 19.89
CA ARG A 206 -6.47 10.26 21.12
C ARG A 206 -7.85 10.76 21.56
N ILE A 207 -8.72 11.09 20.60
CA ILE A 207 -10.11 11.50 20.88
C ILE A 207 -10.96 10.30 21.33
N CYS A 208 -10.70 9.12 20.77
CA CYS A 208 -11.37 7.87 21.15
C CYS A 208 -10.71 7.15 22.35
N ALA A 209 -9.65 7.73 22.95
CA ALA A 209 -8.99 7.15 24.10
C ALA A 209 -9.96 7.17 25.28
N LEU A 210 -10.27 5.99 25.82
CA LEU A 210 -11.00 5.86 27.07
C LEU A 210 -10.19 6.54 28.18
N GLU A 211 -10.88 7.18 29.12
CA GLU A 211 -10.24 7.70 30.33
C GLU A 211 -9.45 6.57 31.00
N VAL A 212 -8.20 6.86 31.39
CA VAL A 212 -7.36 5.90 32.08
C VAL A 212 -8.10 5.49 33.37
N PRO A 213 -8.51 4.22 33.52
CA PRO A 213 -9.24 3.80 34.69
C PRO A 213 -8.37 4.03 35.94
N PRO A 214 -8.96 4.43 37.08
CA PRO A 214 -8.19 4.66 38.28
C PRO A 214 -7.38 3.40 38.63
N PRO A 215 -6.09 3.53 38.98
CA PRO A 215 -5.27 2.39 39.32
C PRO A 215 -5.96 1.54 40.39
N SER A 216 -6.02 0.24 40.20
CA SER A 216 -6.62 -0.70 41.14
C SER A 216 -5.64 -1.83 41.49
N GLY A 217 -5.94 -2.56 42.57
CA GLY A 217 -5.12 -3.71 43.01
C GLY A 217 -3.67 -3.37 43.36
N LEU A 218 -2.75 -4.28 42.99
CA LEU A 218 -1.32 -4.17 43.26
C LEU A 218 -0.68 -2.93 42.62
N PHE A 219 -1.17 -2.53 41.44
CA PHE A 219 -0.67 -1.35 40.74
C PHE A 219 -0.99 -0.05 41.48
N LYS A 220 -2.17 0.04 42.10
CA LYS A 220 -2.51 1.15 43.01
C LYS A 220 -1.57 1.20 44.21
N LYS A 221 -1.30 0.05 44.83
CA LYS A 221 -0.40 -0.05 46.00
C LYS A 221 1.02 0.38 45.64
N TYR A 222 1.51 -0.03 44.45
CA TYR A 222 2.81 0.37 43.91
C TYR A 222 2.92 1.88 43.69
N LEU A 223 1.89 2.51 43.12
CA LEU A 223 1.88 3.97 42.92
C LEU A 223 1.82 4.74 44.25
N LEU A 224 1.03 4.26 45.21
CA LEU A 224 0.92 4.86 46.54
C LEU A 224 2.18 4.67 47.40
N SER A 225 2.96 3.61 47.14
CA SER A 225 4.22 3.36 47.83
C SER A 225 5.44 4.04 47.16
N GLY A 226 5.20 4.91 46.17
CA GLY A 226 6.26 5.64 45.47
C GLY A 226 7.15 4.73 44.60
N GLY A 227 6.62 3.62 44.11
CA GLY A 227 7.35 2.66 43.30
C GLY A 227 8.21 1.66 44.08
N ASN A 228 8.16 1.69 45.41
CA ASN A 228 8.81 0.68 46.26
C ASN A 228 7.76 -0.30 46.77
N VAL A 229 7.72 -1.50 46.20
CA VAL A 229 6.94 -2.62 46.74
C VAL A 229 7.95 -3.62 47.30
N LYS A 230 7.96 -3.78 48.63
CA LYS A 230 8.62 -4.92 49.29
C LYS A 230 7.86 -6.21 48.99
#